data_AF-A0A2H1HP63-F1
#
_entry.id   AF-A0A2H1HP63-F1
#
_cell.length_a   1.000
_cell.length_b   1.000
_cell.length_c   1.000
_cell.angle_alpha   90.00
_cell.angle_beta   90.00
_cell.angle_gamma   90.00
#
_symmetry.space_group_name_H-M   'P 1'
#
loop_
_entity.id
_entity.type
_entity.pdbx_description
1 polymer ?
#
loop_
_entity_poly.entity_id
_entity_poly.type
_entity_poly.pdbx_seq_one_letter_code
_entity_poly.pdbx_strand_id
1 'polypeptide(L)'
;MPTLFSTAPSTDLLLSAGSSAAENLSGFSGWAVRLMEALGPLGVGFLVFLDNIFPPIPSELVLPLAGFTASQGSMNIVLAIIFATVGSVVGAVILWALGKWIGLERISRIAVKMPLVDVDDVHKTVGWFDKHGDKAVFFGRMVPIFRSLISIPAGMRNMSIIKFLVLTTAGSAIWNTILIVAGFYLGENWSIVETYAGYFQTLVIVAVVVFVVVWIVLKIRKRSRAKAADRTDAAGEDTEGPADPYGG
;
A
#
# COMPACT_ATOMS: atom_id res chain seq x y z
N MET A 1 -2.20 69.61 6.49
CA MET A 1 -1.29 68.72 5.72
C MET A 1 -0.10 68.39 6.62
N PRO A 2 0.42 67.14 6.71
CA PRO A 2 0.28 65.99 5.80
C PRO A 2 -0.10 64.62 6.45
N THR A 3 -0.56 63.72 5.56
CA THR A 3 -0.37 62.24 5.44
C THR A 3 -0.83 61.22 6.50
N LEU A 4 -1.94 60.56 6.11
CA LEU A 4 -2.26 59.12 6.15
C LEU A 4 -1.05 58.17 6.18
N PHE A 5 -1.15 57.05 6.91
CA PHE A 5 -0.84 55.65 6.52
C PHE A 5 -1.21 54.73 7.72
N SER A 6 -2.41 54.15 7.73
CA SER A 6 -2.67 52.77 7.30
C SER A 6 -1.76 51.72 7.94
N THR A 7 -1.99 51.41 9.22
CA THR A 7 -1.49 50.18 9.84
C THR A 7 -2.50 49.06 9.57
N ALA A 8 -2.30 48.29 8.50
CA ALA A 8 -3.01 47.03 8.28
C ALA A 8 -2.16 45.91 8.91
N PRO A 9 -2.55 45.31 10.06
CA PRO A 9 -1.81 44.20 10.64
C PRO A 9 -2.32 42.83 10.14
N SER A 10 -3.00 42.77 9.00
CA SER A 10 -3.86 41.64 8.64
C SER A 10 -3.36 40.78 7.48
N THR A 11 -2.53 41.30 6.57
CA THR A 11 -2.02 40.51 5.42
C THR A 11 -0.83 39.65 5.79
N ASP A 12 0.10 40.17 6.59
CA ASP A 12 1.32 39.42 6.96
C ASP A 12 1.03 38.28 7.95
N LEU A 13 0.02 38.46 8.82
CA LEU A 13 -0.46 37.42 9.74
C LEU A 13 -1.26 36.31 9.03
N LEU A 14 -2.01 36.64 7.98
CA LEU A 14 -2.71 35.65 7.15
C LEU A 14 -1.76 34.90 6.20
N LEU A 15 -0.76 35.58 5.62
CA LEU A 15 0.32 34.93 4.87
C LEU A 15 1.20 34.07 5.79
N SER A 16 1.50 34.53 7.00
CA SER A 16 2.25 33.76 8.01
C SER A 16 1.46 32.54 8.50
N ALA A 17 0.15 32.67 8.72
CA ALA A 17 -0.70 31.54 9.10
C ALA A 17 -0.78 30.49 7.99
N GLY A 18 -0.97 30.92 6.73
CA GLY A 18 -0.96 30.02 5.56
C GLY A 18 0.40 29.36 5.32
N SER A 19 1.50 30.11 5.52
CA SER A 19 2.87 29.60 5.43
C SER A 19 3.19 28.60 6.55
N SER A 20 2.71 28.85 7.77
CA SER A 20 2.97 27.99 8.93
C SER A 20 2.21 26.66 8.85
N ALA A 21 1.00 26.63 8.28
CA ALA A 21 0.30 25.37 8.01
C ALA A 21 1.01 24.54 6.94
N ALA A 22 1.58 25.19 5.91
CA ALA A 22 2.37 24.55 4.86
C ALA A 22 3.78 24.10 5.34
N GLU A 23 4.41 24.84 6.25
CA GLU A 23 5.72 24.50 6.84
C GLU A 23 5.65 23.29 7.79
N ASN A 24 4.50 23.02 8.41
CA ASN A 24 4.33 21.87 9.31
C ASN A 24 4.13 20.52 8.56
N LEU A 25 4.11 20.51 7.22
CA LEU A 25 4.11 19.30 6.37
C LEU A 25 5.55 18.94 5.94
N SER A 26 6.47 18.79 6.89
CA SER A 26 7.90 18.58 6.63
C SER A 26 8.22 17.12 6.22
N GLY A 27 7.97 16.79 4.96
CA GLY A 27 8.37 15.48 4.40
C GLY A 27 7.77 15.16 3.03
N PHE A 28 7.43 13.88 2.83
CA PHE A 28 6.85 13.35 1.60
C PHE A 28 5.54 14.06 1.18
N SER A 29 4.69 14.41 2.14
CA SER A 29 3.40 15.08 1.87
C SER A 29 3.60 16.45 1.22
N GLY A 30 4.52 17.27 1.73
CA GLY A 30 4.85 18.56 1.11
C GLY A 30 5.50 18.42 -0.28
N TRP A 31 6.30 17.37 -0.50
CA TRP A 31 6.81 17.06 -1.83
C TRP A 31 5.70 16.64 -2.79
N ALA A 32 4.77 15.79 -2.35
CA ALA A 32 3.65 15.32 -3.16
C ALA A 32 2.72 16.47 -3.56
N VAL A 33 2.41 17.39 -2.62
CA VAL A 33 1.64 18.61 -2.89
C VAL A 33 2.32 19.47 -3.96
N ARG A 34 3.61 19.79 -3.79
CA ARG A 34 4.37 20.57 -4.79
C ARG A 34 4.38 19.90 -6.17
N LEU A 35 4.46 18.56 -6.20
CA LEU A 35 4.42 17.81 -7.46
C LEU A 35 3.05 17.91 -8.14
N MET A 36 1.96 17.83 -7.37
CA MET A 36 0.60 18.02 -7.89
C MET A 36 0.36 19.46 -8.34
N GLU A 37 0.88 20.45 -7.64
CA GLU A 37 0.79 21.86 -8.05
C GLU A 37 1.58 22.13 -9.34
N ALA A 38 2.78 21.55 -9.46
CA ALA A 38 3.63 21.76 -10.63
C ALA A 38 3.16 21.01 -11.89
N LEU A 39 2.63 19.80 -11.73
CA LEU A 39 2.26 18.91 -12.85
C LEU A 39 0.75 18.75 -13.05
N GLY A 40 -0.08 19.31 -12.16
CA GLY A 40 -1.53 19.19 -12.20
C GLY A 40 -2.01 17.73 -12.24
N PRO A 41 -2.96 17.37 -13.12
CA PRO A 41 -3.45 16.01 -13.27
C PRO A 41 -2.37 14.94 -13.53
N LEU A 42 -1.27 15.31 -14.22
CA LEU A 42 -0.15 14.40 -14.45
C LEU A 42 0.59 14.05 -13.16
N GLY A 43 0.73 15.02 -12.24
CA GLY A 43 1.32 14.81 -10.93
C GLY A 43 0.52 13.81 -10.09
N VAL A 44 -0.81 13.91 -10.15
CA VAL A 44 -1.72 12.94 -9.51
C VAL A 44 -1.48 11.54 -10.07
N GLY A 45 -1.43 11.40 -11.39
CA GLY A 45 -1.14 10.11 -12.04
C GLY A 45 0.21 9.52 -11.61
N PHE A 46 1.24 10.35 -11.54
CA PHE A 46 2.57 9.90 -11.12
C PHE A 46 2.62 9.45 -9.65
N LEU A 47 1.95 10.16 -8.74
CA LEU A 47 1.88 9.76 -7.34
C LEU A 47 1.14 8.43 -7.16
N VAL A 48 0.03 8.24 -7.90
CA VAL A 48 -0.72 6.98 -7.87
C VAL A 48 0.08 5.83 -8.48
N PHE A 49 0.89 6.11 -9.51
CA PHE A 49 1.85 5.15 -10.07
C PHE A 49 2.88 4.72 -9.03
N LEU A 50 3.51 5.69 -8.35
CA LEU A 50 4.54 5.41 -7.35
C LEU A 50 3.97 4.59 -6.20
N ASP A 51 2.78 4.91 -5.71
CA ASP A 51 2.14 4.09 -4.68
C ASP A 51 1.83 2.66 -5.15
N ASN A 52 1.38 2.50 -6.39
CA ASN A 52 1.11 1.16 -6.89
C ASN A 52 2.36 0.28 -6.90
N ILE A 53 3.56 0.86 -7.06
CA ILE A 53 4.84 0.12 -7.00
C ILE A 53 5.36 0.03 -5.57
N PHE A 54 5.21 1.10 -4.80
CA PHE A 54 5.67 1.23 -3.44
C PHE A 54 4.47 1.53 -2.52
N PRO A 55 3.81 0.49 -1.98
CA PRO A 55 2.64 0.61 -1.13
C PRO A 55 2.77 1.48 0.15
N PRO A 56 3.96 1.79 0.71
CA PRO A 56 4.01 2.67 1.88
C PRO A 56 3.65 4.15 1.59
N ILE A 57 3.19 4.49 0.38
CA ILE A 57 2.74 5.82 0.02
C ILE A 57 1.23 5.95 0.25
N PRO A 58 0.73 6.83 1.13
CA PRO A 58 -0.71 6.93 1.41
C PRO A 58 -1.47 7.60 0.24
N SER A 59 -1.81 6.83 -0.80
CA SER A 59 -2.61 7.30 -1.95
C SER A 59 -4.05 7.65 -1.60
N GLU A 60 -4.53 7.14 -0.47
CA GLU A 60 -5.82 7.42 0.11
C GLU A 60 -5.94 8.89 0.54
N LEU A 61 -4.81 9.59 0.69
CA LEU A 61 -4.76 11.04 0.88
C LEU A 61 -4.61 11.78 -0.45
N VAL A 62 -3.78 11.26 -1.35
CA VAL A 62 -3.47 11.91 -2.64
C VAL A 62 -4.72 12.07 -3.51
N LEU A 63 -5.58 11.04 -3.58
CA LEU A 63 -6.76 11.06 -4.45
C LEU A 63 -7.85 12.03 -3.98
N PRO A 64 -8.28 12.06 -2.70
CA PRO A 64 -9.18 13.10 -2.21
C PRO A 64 -8.57 14.50 -2.33
N LEU A 65 -7.26 14.65 -2.09
CA LEU A 65 -6.58 15.94 -2.21
C LEU A 65 -6.61 16.45 -3.64
N ALA A 66 -6.37 15.57 -4.63
CA ALA A 66 -6.54 15.92 -6.04
C ALA A 66 -7.99 16.38 -6.34
N GLY A 67 -8.98 15.73 -5.73
CA GLY A 67 -10.38 16.14 -5.80
C GLY A 67 -10.64 17.54 -5.24
N PHE A 68 -10.10 17.83 -4.06
CA PHE A 68 -10.19 19.14 -3.41
C PHE A 68 -9.48 20.25 -4.21
N THR A 69 -8.29 19.97 -4.73
CA THR A 69 -7.59 20.91 -5.60
C THR A 69 -8.37 21.15 -6.90
N ALA A 70 -9.06 20.13 -7.42
CA ALA A 70 -9.95 20.28 -8.56
C ALA A 70 -11.20 21.14 -8.23
N SER A 71 -11.75 21.06 -7.01
CA SER A 71 -12.91 21.87 -6.62
C SER A 71 -12.59 23.35 -6.47
N GLN A 72 -11.33 23.68 -6.20
CA GLN A 72 -10.83 25.07 -6.19
C GLN A 72 -10.59 25.62 -7.61
N GLY A 73 -10.82 24.82 -8.66
CA GLY A 73 -10.62 25.22 -10.05
C GLY A 73 -9.18 25.12 -10.55
N SER A 74 -8.26 24.62 -9.73
CA SER A 74 -6.83 24.53 -10.08
C SER A 74 -6.50 23.36 -11.02
N MET A 75 -7.38 22.35 -11.13
CA MET A 75 -7.21 21.24 -12.08
C MET A 75 -8.54 20.66 -12.56
N ASN A 76 -8.52 20.04 -13.75
CA ASN A 76 -9.69 19.35 -14.29
C ASN A 76 -9.86 17.97 -13.62
N ILE A 77 -11.02 17.77 -12.99
CA ILE A 77 -11.36 16.53 -12.26
C ILE A 77 -11.33 15.28 -13.15
N VAL A 78 -11.81 15.38 -14.40
CA VAL A 78 -11.85 14.26 -15.34
C VAL A 78 -10.44 13.85 -15.72
N LEU A 79 -9.56 14.83 -16.00
CA LEU A 79 -8.15 14.54 -16.26
C LEU A 79 -7.47 13.92 -15.04
N ALA A 80 -7.75 14.40 -13.83
CA ALA A 80 -7.21 13.82 -12.61
C ALA A 80 -7.60 12.34 -12.46
N ILE A 81 -8.86 11.98 -12.73
CA ILE A 81 -9.33 10.59 -12.71
C ILE A 81 -8.64 9.75 -13.78
N ILE A 82 -8.51 10.27 -15.01
CA ILE A 82 -7.86 9.56 -16.12
C ILE A 82 -6.40 9.29 -15.79
N PHE A 83 -5.64 10.32 -15.41
CA PHE A 83 -4.21 10.17 -15.12
C PHE A 83 -3.96 9.32 -13.87
N ALA A 84 -4.78 9.44 -12.82
CA ALA A 84 -4.74 8.52 -11.67
C ALA A 84 -4.95 7.06 -12.09
N THR A 85 -5.91 6.81 -12.97
CA THR A 85 -6.20 5.47 -13.46
C THR A 85 -5.07 4.92 -14.31
N VAL A 86 -4.53 5.73 -15.24
CA VAL A 86 -3.37 5.35 -16.04
C VAL A 86 -2.16 5.03 -15.16
N GLY A 87 -1.85 5.90 -14.20
CA GLY A 87 -0.75 5.67 -13.25
C GLY A 87 -0.91 4.36 -12.47
N SER A 88 -2.13 4.10 -11.97
CA SER A 88 -2.44 2.85 -11.27
C SER A 88 -2.25 1.62 -12.16
N VAL A 89 -2.76 1.66 -13.39
CA VAL A 89 -2.65 0.54 -14.34
C VAL A 89 -1.20 0.28 -14.70
N VAL A 90 -0.41 1.33 -14.97
CA VAL A 90 1.01 1.17 -15.33
C VAL A 90 1.79 0.55 -14.16
N GLY A 91 1.60 1.04 -12.94
CA GLY A 91 2.26 0.46 -11.75
C GLY A 91 1.85 -1.00 -11.53
N ALA A 92 0.56 -1.31 -11.69
CA ALA A 92 0.04 -2.66 -11.60
C ALA A 92 0.61 -3.61 -12.66
N VAL A 93 0.78 -3.14 -13.91
CA VAL A 93 1.38 -3.94 -15.00
C VAL A 93 2.83 -4.26 -14.70
N ILE A 94 3.60 -3.33 -14.11
CA ILE A 94 4.98 -3.59 -13.69
C ILE A 94 5.02 -4.70 -12.64
N LEU A 95 4.16 -4.64 -11.62
CA LEU A 95 4.09 -5.69 -10.60
C LEU A 95 3.60 -7.03 -11.16
N TRP A 96 2.64 -7.01 -12.08
CA TRP A 96 2.20 -8.21 -12.80
C TRP A 96 3.33 -8.82 -13.63
N ALA A 97 4.08 -7.99 -14.36
CA ALA A 97 5.22 -8.45 -15.16
C ALA A 97 6.33 -9.01 -14.27
N LEU A 98 6.59 -8.39 -13.13
CA LEU A 98 7.53 -8.86 -12.13
C LEU A 98 7.10 -10.23 -11.56
N GLY A 99 5.83 -10.36 -11.15
CA GLY A 99 5.27 -11.63 -10.69
C GLY A 99 5.36 -12.74 -11.75
N LYS A 100 5.10 -12.40 -13.01
CA LYS A 100 5.21 -13.32 -14.14
C LYS A 100 6.65 -13.73 -14.44
N TRP A 101 7.59 -12.78 -14.40
CA TRP A 101 9.01 -13.03 -14.71
C TRP A 101 9.71 -13.83 -13.62
N ILE A 102 9.37 -13.60 -12.35
CA ILE A 102 9.90 -14.41 -11.26
C ILE A 102 9.25 -15.79 -11.31
N GLY A 103 7.92 -15.88 -11.44
CA GLY A 103 7.20 -17.14 -11.48
C GLY A 103 7.16 -17.85 -10.11
N LEU A 104 6.20 -18.77 -9.97
CA LEU A 104 5.93 -19.45 -8.70
C LEU A 104 7.13 -20.23 -8.18
N GLU A 105 7.80 -20.97 -9.06
CA GLU A 105 8.91 -21.86 -8.70
C GLU A 105 10.16 -21.11 -8.23
N ARG A 106 10.47 -19.94 -8.82
CA ARG A 106 11.62 -19.13 -8.36
C ARG A 106 11.30 -18.42 -7.06
N ILE A 107 10.06 -17.91 -6.86
CA ILE A 107 9.65 -17.34 -5.57
C ILE A 107 9.73 -18.41 -4.48
N SER A 108 9.24 -19.63 -4.70
CA SER A 108 9.36 -20.69 -3.69
C SER A 108 10.82 -21.01 -3.38
N ARG A 109 11.71 -21.04 -4.38
CA ARG A 109 13.15 -21.28 -4.17
C ARG A 109 13.86 -20.13 -3.45
N ILE A 110 13.46 -18.88 -3.70
CA ILE A 110 13.99 -17.69 -3.03
C ILE A 110 13.43 -17.59 -1.60
N ALA A 111 12.17 -17.94 -1.39
CA ALA A 111 11.52 -17.97 -0.09
C ALA A 111 12.21 -18.95 0.87
N VAL A 112 12.66 -20.12 0.40
CA VAL A 112 13.49 -21.06 1.21
C VAL A 112 14.76 -20.38 1.76
N LYS A 113 15.34 -19.42 1.02
CA LYS A 113 16.56 -18.69 1.42
C LYS A 113 16.27 -17.42 2.24
N MET A 114 15.03 -16.97 2.32
CA MET A 114 14.64 -15.80 3.11
C MET A 114 14.09 -16.25 4.47
N PRO A 115 14.74 -15.91 5.60
CA PRO A 115 14.28 -16.33 6.92
C PRO A 115 12.90 -15.79 7.29
N LEU A 116 12.45 -14.73 6.61
CA LEU A 116 11.15 -14.09 6.78
C LEU A 116 10.06 -14.72 5.92
N VAL A 117 10.28 -15.11 4.66
CA VAL A 117 9.19 -15.61 3.78
C VAL A 117 8.98 -17.11 3.98
N ASP A 118 7.74 -17.56 4.21
CA ASP A 118 7.41 -18.99 4.27
C ASP A 118 6.91 -19.49 2.92
N VAL A 119 7.42 -20.64 2.47
CA VAL A 119 7.02 -21.24 1.18
C VAL A 119 5.55 -21.63 1.22
N ASP A 120 5.05 -22.08 2.37
CA ASP A 120 3.64 -22.40 2.59
C ASP A 120 2.73 -21.18 2.44
N ASP A 121 3.18 -20.00 2.85
CA ASP A 121 2.40 -18.76 2.75
C ASP A 121 2.30 -18.28 1.30
N VAL A 122 3.35 -18.50 0.50
CA VAL A 122 3.31 -18.31 -0.96
C VAL A 122 2.28 -19.25 -1.59
N HIS A 123 2.33 -20.54 -1.27
CA HIS A 123 1.39 -21.52 -1.83
C HIS A 123 -0.06 -21.26 -1.39
N LYS A 124 -0.30 -20.84 -0.15
CA LYS A 124 -1.64 -20.44 0.33
C LYS A 124 -2.15 -19.19 -0.39
N THR A 125 -1.31 -18.18 -0.57
CA THR A 125 -1.69 -16.94 -1.28
C THR A 125 -2.09 -17.24 -2.71
N VAL A 126 -1.34 -18.14 -3.36
CA VAL A 126 -1.60 -18.56 -4.74
C VAL A 126 -2.83 -19.48 -4.81
N GLY A 127 -3.02 -20.40 -3.87
CA GLY A 127 -4.21 -21.24 -3.80
C GLY A 127 -5.49 -20.45 -3.49
N TRP A 128 -5.39 -19.41 -2.67
CA TRP A 128 -6.50 -18.47 -2.45
C TRP A 128 -6.80 -17.68 -3.73
N PHE A 129 -5.77 -17.23 -4.45
CA PHE A 129 -5.92 -16.56 -5.73
C PHE A 129 -6.55 -17.48 -6.78
N ASP A 130 -6.21 -18.77 -6.81
CA ASP A 130 -6.86 -19.74 -7.72
C ASP A 130 -8.34 -19.89 -7.46
N LYS A 131 -8.75 -19.86 -6.19
CA LYS A 131 -10.15 -20.02 -5.80
C LYS A 131 -11.00 -18.80 -6.18
N HIS A 132 -10.44 -17.60 -6.14
CA HIS A 132 -11.17 -16.35 -6.38
C HIS A 132 -10.91 -15.75 -7.76
N GLY A 133 -9.78 -16.11 -8.37
CA GLY A 133 -9.33 -15.77 -9.71
C GLY A 133 -9.53 -14.30 -10.06
N ASP A 134 -10.30 -14.08 -11.12
CA ASP A 134 -10.59 -12.77 -11.69
C ASP A 134 -11.23 -11.81 -10.69
N LYS A 135 -12.11 -12.31 -9.81
CA LYS A 135 -12.83 -11.49 -8.83
C LYS A 135 -11.86 -10.86 -7.83
N ALA A 136 -10.80 -11.59 -7.48
CA ALA A 136 -9.79 -11.08 -6.56
C ALA A 136 -9.06 -9.87 -7.14
N VAL A 137 -8.79 -9.85 -8.45
CA VAL A 137 -8.13 -8.71 -9.13
C VAL A 137 -9.03 -7.47 -9.14
N PHE A 138 -10.33 -7.64 -9.37
CA PHE A 138 -11.28 -6.52 -9.38
C PHE A 138 -11.54 -5.98 -7.97
N PHE A 139 -11.94 -6.83 -7.02
CA PHE A 139 -12.27 -6.39 -5.67
C PHE A 139 -11.04 -6.04 -4.84
N GLY A 140 -9.89 -6.69 -5.09
CA GLY A 140 -8.62 -6.36 -4.44
C GLY A 140 -8.17 -4.93 -4.73
N ARG A 141 -8.59 -4.34 -5.87
CA ARG A 141 -8.32 -2.94 -6.21
C ARG A 141 -9.03 -1.92 -5.33
N MET A 142 -10.13 -2.34 -4.70
CA MET A 142 -10.96 -1.48 -3.84
C MET A 142 -10.47 -1.47 -2.38
N VAL A 143 -9.47 -2.29 -2.05
CA VAL A 143 -8.91 -2.34 -0.70
C VAL A 143 -7.50 -1.74 -0.72
N PRO A 144 -7.24 -0.71 0.11
CA PRO A 144 -5.90 -0.16 0.33
C PRO A 144 -4.87 -1.27 0.56
N ILE A 145 -3.64 -1.11 0.07
CA ILE A 145 -2.55 -2.10 0.12
C ILE A 145 -2.77 -3.34 -0.76
N PHE A 146 -3.94 -3.97 -0.71
CA PHE A 146 -4.23 -5.17 -1.52
C PHE A 146 -4.25 -4.87 -3.02
N ARG A 147 -4.59 -3.63 -3.42
CA ARG A 147 -4.67 -3.20 -4.82
C ARG A 147 -3.37 -3.37 -5.61
N SER A 148 -2.22 -3.22 -4.97
CA SER A 148 -0.89 -3.43 -5.56
C SER A 148 -0.47 -4.89 -5.42
N LEU A 149 -0.63 -5.46 -4.22
CA LEU A 149 -0.24 -6.84 -3.90
C LEU A 149 -0.91 -7.88 -4.81
N ILE A 150 -2.18 -7.70 -5.18
CA ILE A 150 -2.93 -8.66 -6.01
C ILE A 150 -2.35 -8.83 -7.42
N SER A 151 -1.53 -7.87 -7.89
CA SER A 151 -0.89 -7.92 -9.19
C SER A 151 0.20 -8.99 -9.27
N ILE A 152 0.87 -9.28 -8.15
CA ILE A 152 1.99 -10.25 -8.09
C ILE A 152 1.48 -11.69 -8.27
N PRO A 153 0.50 -12.20 -7.50
CA PRO A 153 -0.08 -13.53 -7.71
C PRO A 153 -0.70 -13.69 -9.11
N ALA A 154 -1.37 -12.64 -9.61
CA ALA A 154 -1.94 -12.64 -10.95
C ALA A 154 -0.87 -12.84 -12.05
N GLY A 155 0.29 -12.19 -11.87
CA GLY A 155 1.46 -12.37 -12.72
C GLY A 155 2.04 -13.78 -12.64
N MET A 156 2.27 -14.27 -11.42
CA MET A 156 2.84 -15.61 -11.16
C MET A 156 2.01 -16.74 -11.78
N ARG A 157 0.70 -16.53 -11.90
CA ARG A 157 -0.25 -17.49 -12.50
C ARG A 157 -0.46 -17.32 -14.00
N ASN A 158 0.35 -16.50 -14.66
CA ASN A 158 0.23 -16.25 -16.10
C ASN A 158 -1.19 -15.81 -16.52
N MET A 159 -1.87 -15.03 -15.68
CA MET A 159 -3.16 -14.45 -16.05
C MET A 159 -3.01 -13.65 -17.34
N SER A 160 -3.95 -13.80 -18.29
CA SER A 160 -3.93 -13.03 -19.54
C SER A 160 -3.84 -11.53 -19.26
N ILE A 161 -2.89 -10.85 -19.91
CA ILE A 161 -2.64 -9.42 -19.73
C ILE A 161 -3.88 -8.59 -20.07
N ILE A 162 -4.66 -8.99 -21.08
CA ILE A 162 -5.89 -8.29 -21.46
C ILE A 162 -6.90 -8.33 -20.32
N LYS A 163 -7.08 -9.52 -19.74
CA LYS A 163 -8.01 -9.73 -18.63
C LYS A 163 -7.58 -8.96 -17.39
N PHE A 164 -6.28 -8.99 -17.07
CA PHE A 164 -5.71 -8.21 -16.00
C PHE A 164 -5.94 -6.72 -16.23
N LEU A 165 -5.64 -6.18 -17.42
CA LEU A 165 -5.83 -4.76 -17.75
C LEU A 165 -7.29 -4.34 -17.61
N VAL A 166 -8.24 -5.10 -18.15
CA VAL A 166 -9.67 -4.74 -18.08
C VAL A 166 -10.14 -4.68 -16.63
N LEU A 167 -9.85 -5.71 -15.83
CA LEU A 167 -10.27 -5.76 -14.43
C LEU A 167 -9.57 -4.70 -13.58
N THR A 168 -8.28 -4.46 -13.86
CA THR A 168 -7.48 -3.42 -13.19
C THR A 168 -8.00 -2.05 -13.48
N THR A 169 -8.17 -1.71 -14.75
CA THR A 169 -8.66 -0.41 -15.19
C THR A 169 -10.06 -0.16 -14.63
N ALA A 170 -10.96 -1.14 -14.68
CA ALA A 170 -12.31 -0.99 -14.14
C ALA A 170 -12.29 -0.75 -12.62
N GLY A 171 -11.56 -1.59 -11.86
CA GLY A 171 -11.46 -1.44 -10.41
C GLY A 171 -10.80 -0.12 -9.99
N SER A 172 -9.67 0.22 -10.61
CA SER A 172 -8.95 1.47 -10.34
C SER A 172 -9.76 2.70 -10.76
N ALA A 173 -10.44 2.68 -11.91
CA ALA A 173 -11.26 3.81 -12.34
C ALA A 173 -12.40 4.07 -11.36
N ILE A 174 -13.13 3.03 -10.93
CA ILE A 174 -14.21 3.15 -9.96
C ILE A 174 -13.67 3.71 -8.64
N TRP A 175 -12.62 3.11 -8.10
CA TRP A 175 -12.03 3.53 -6.83
C TRP A 175 -11.49 4.96 -6.87
N ASN A 176 -10.71 5.30 -7.90
CA ASN A 176 -10.16 6.64 -8.08
C ASN A 176 -11.26 7.67 -8.25
N THR A 177 -12.32 7.36 -9.01
CA THR A 177 -13.47 8.25 -9.18
C THR A 177 -14.16 8.50 -7.85
N ILE A 178 -14.43 7.45 -7.06
CA ILE A 178 -15.08 7.60 -5.74
C ILE A 178 -14.26 8.54 -4.84
N LEU A 179 -12.95 8.32 -4.72
CA LEU A 179 -12.10 9.13 -3.84
C LEU A 179 -11.91 10.57 -4.34
N ILE A 180 -11.67 10.77 -5.63
CA ILE A 180 -11.48 12.11 -6.22
C ILE A 180 -12.79 12.90 -6.14
N VAL A 181 -13.92 12.29 -6.50
CA VAL A 181 -15.24 12.95 -6.42
C VAL A 181 -15.62 13.23 -4.97
N ALA A 182 -15.36 12.29 -4.05
CA ALA A 182 -15.56 12.53 -2.63
C ALA A 182 -14.76 13.74 -2.15
N GLY A 183 -13.46 13.83 -2.50
CA GLY A 183 -12.61 14.97 -2.19
C GLY A 183 -13.09 16.29 -2.81
N PHE A 184 -13.61 16.24 -4.03
CA PHE A 184 -14.18 17.41 -4.72
C PHE A 184 -15.40 17.98 -3.98
N TYR A 185 -16.32 17.13 -3.53
CA TYR A 185 -17.50 17.57 -2.78
C TYR A 185 -17.20 17.90 -1.31
N LEU A 186 -16.14 17.31 -0.72
CA LEU A 186 -15.72 17.58 0.66
C LEU A 186 -15.04 18.94 0.85
N GLY A 187 -14.75 19.68 -0.23
CA GLY A 187 -13.82 20.81 -0.20
C GLY A 187 -14.12 21.92 0.81
N GLU A 188 -15.38 22.20 1.15
CA GLU A 188 -15.70 23.19 2.20
C GLU A 188 -15.46 22.67 3.64
N ASN A 189 -15.25 21.36 3.83
CA ASN A 189 -15.07 20.69 5.13
C ASN A 189 -13.72 19.94 5.28
N TRP A 190 -12.71 20.33 4.50
CA TRP A 190 -11.42 19.63 4.39
C TRP A 190 -10.70 19.35 5.73
N SER A 191 -10.85 20.23 6.73
CA SER A 191 -10.22 20.08 8.06
C SER A 191 -10.69 18.85 8.84
N ILE A 192 -11.94 18.42 8.64
CA ILE A 192 -12.47 17.20 9.24
C ILE A 192 -11.81 15.99 8.57
N VAL A 193 -11.67 16.03 7.25
CA VAL A 193 -11.14 14.93 6.43
C VAL A 193 -9.67 14.68 6.72
N GLU A 194 -8.86 15.73 6.83
CA GLU A 194 -7.43 15.61 7.15
C GLU A 194 -7.22 14.89 8.49
N THR A 195 -8.05 15.21 9.48
CA THR A 195 -8.01 14.59 10.81
C THR A 195 -8.43 13.11 10.75
N TYR A 196 -9.57 12.80 10.12
CA TYR A 196 -10.06 11.41 10.02
C TYR A 196 -9.19 10.53 9.11
N ALA A 197 -8.65 11.09 8.02
CA ALA A 197 -7.77 10.36 7.12
C ALA A 197 -6.40 10.11 7.76
N GLY A 198 -5.89 11.03 8.57
CA GLY A 198 -4.73 10.80 9.42
C GLY A 198 -4.96 9.68 10.44
N TYR A 199 -6.14 9.62 11.08
CA TYR A 199 -6.50 8.51 11.96
C TYR A 199 -6.64 7.18 11.23
N PHE A 200 -7.28 7.17 10.06
CA PHE A 200 -7.44 5.97 9.25
C PHE A 200 -6.07 5.45 8.77
N GLN A 201 -5.20 6.34 8.29
CA GLN A 201 -3.83 5.99 7.91
C GLN A 201 -3.05 5.44 9.11
N THR A 202 -3.11 6.11 10.25
CA THR A 202 -2.46 5.63 11.48
C THR A 202 -2.97 4.24 11.85
N LEU A 203 -4.29 4.03 11.78
CA LEU A 203 -4.93 2.76 12.08
C LEU A 203 -4.50 1.65 11.10
N VAL A 204 -4.43 1.93 9.81
CA VAL A 204 -3.95 0.98 8.79
C VAL A 204 -2.47 0.66 8.99
N ILE A 205 -1.62 1.66 9.20
CA ILE A 205 -0.18 1.45 9.47
C ILE A 205 -0.01 0.63 10.75
N VAL A 206 -0.71 0.98 11.83
CA VAL A 206 -0.69 0.21 13.08
C VAL A 206 -1.19 -1.21 12.86
N ALA A 207 -2.27 -1.42 12.11
CA ALA A 207 -2.77 -2.75 11.79
C ALA A 207 -1.75 -3.59 11.01
N VAL A 208 -1.07 -2.99 10.02
CA VAL A 208 -0.01 -3.67 9.24
C VAL A 208 1.19 -3.97 10.13
N VAL A 209 1.65 -3.01 10.94
CA VAL A 209 2.78 -3.22 11.87
C VAL A 209 2.45 -4.31 12.88
N VAL A 210 1.26 -4.26 13.49
CA VAL A 210 0.79 -5.30 14.41
C VAL A 210 0.72 -6.64 13.71
N PHE A 211 0.17 -6.72 12.49
CA PHE A 211 0.12 -7.96 11.71
C PHE A 211 1.53 -8.51 11.46
N VAL A 212 2.47 -7.67 11.02
CA VAL A 212 3.88 -8.05 10.78
C VAL A 212 4.55 -8.51 12.06
N VAL A 213 4.39 -7.78 13.16
CA VAL A 213 4.96 -8.12 14.48
C VAL A 213 4.39 -9.44 15.00
N VAL A 214 3.07 -9.60 14.97
CA VAL A 214 2.39 -10.85 15.38
C VAL A 214 2.89 -12.01 14.54
N TRP A 215 3.00 -11.83 13.22
CA TRP A 215 3.50 -12.87 12.32
C TRP A 215 4.98 -13.22 12.61
N ILE A 216 5.85 -12.23 12.85
CA ILE A 216 7.26 -12.45 13.26
C ILE A 216 7.31 -13.23 14.59
N VAL A 217 6.55 -12.79 15.59
CA VAL A 217 6.52 -13.43 16.92
C VAL A 217 6.02 -14.87 16.83
N LEU A 218 4.94 -15.11 16.10
CA LEU A 218 4.41 -16.46 15.88
C LEU A 218 5.43 -17.33 15.15
N LYS A 219 6.14 -16.79 14.15
CA LYS A 219 7.17 -17.51 13.38
C LYS A 219 8.39 -17.86 14.24
N ILE A 220 8.87 -16.93 15.08
CA ILE A 220 9.96 -17.19 16.03
C ILE A 220 9.53 -18.23 17.07
N ARG A 221 8.31 -18.12 17.62
CA ARG A 221 7.80 -19.10 18.59
C ARG A 221 7.68 -20.49 17.98
N LYS A 222 7.21 -20.61 16.74
CA LYS A 222 7.11 -21.90 16.02
C LYS A 222 8.49 -22.54 15.80
N ARG A 223 9.50 -21.74 15.42
CA ARG A 223 10.90 -22.20 15.30
C ARG A 223 11.53 -22.59 16.65
N SER A 224 11.21 -21.86 17.73
CA SER A 224 11.70 -22.18 19.08
C SER A 224 11.11 -23.49 19.61
N ARG A 225 9.83 -23.78 19.31
CA ARG A 225 9.18 -25.04 19.70
C ARG A 225 9.71 -26.23 18.90
N ALA A 226 9.97 -26.06 17.61
CA ALA A 226 10.59 -27.10 16.79
C ALA A 226 12.00 -27.48 17.29
N LYS A 227 12.83 -26.48 17.67
CA LYS A 227 14.15 -26.73 18.27
C LYS A 227 14.12 -27.35 19.67
N ALA A 228 13.05 -27.14 20.44
CA ALA A 228 12.88 -27.73 21.77
C ALA A 228 12.44 -29.20 21.72
N ALA A 229 11.58 -29.55 20.75
CA ALA A 229 11.19 -30.94 20.48
C ALA A 229 12.40 -31.78 20.04
N ASP A 230 13.18 -31.28 19.08
CA ASP A 230 14.37 -31.96 18.53
C ASP A 230 15.47 -32.24 19.60
N ARG A 231 15.56 -31.39 20.64
CA ARG A 231 16.47 -31.61 21.79
C ARG A 231 15.95 -32.62 22.80
N THR A 232 14.64 -32.85 22.86
CA THR A 232 14.03 -33.79 23.80
C THR A 232 14.11 -35.21 23.24
N ASP A 233 13.95 -35.36 21.92
CA ASP A 233 14.11 -36.65 21.23
C ASP A 233 15.57 -37.12 21.23
N ALA A 234 16.54 -36.22 20.99
CA ALA A 234 17.97 -36.54 21.07
C ALA A 234 18.45 -36.91 22.49
N ALA A 235 17.80 -36.41 23.54
CA ALA A 235 18.12 -36.77 24.93
C ALA A 235 17.48 -38.10 25.36
N GLY A 236 16.50 -38.61 24.61
CA GLY A 236 15.86 -39.91 24.85
C GLY A 236 16.67 -41.09 24.31
N GLU A 237 17.30 -40.94 23.15
CA GLU A 237 18.13 -41.99 22.52
C GLU A 237 19.40 -42.34 23.33
N ASP A 238 19.96 -41.39 24.09
CA ASP A 238 21.17 -41.61 24.90
C ASP A 238 20.93 -42.45 26.18
N THR A 239 19.66 -42.76 26.52
CA THR A 239 19.31 -43.54 27.72
C THR A 239 19.02 -45.02 27.45
N GLU A 240 18.95 -45.44 26.18
CA GLU A 240 18.88 -46.85 25.78
C GLU A 240 20.31 -47.39 25.57
N GLY A 241 21.02 -47.57 26.68
CA GLY A 241 22.31 -48.27 26.69
C GLY A 241 22.16 -49.71 26.16
N PRO A 242 23.21 -50.30 25.54
CA PRO A 242 23.09 -51.58 24.85
C PRO A 242 22.61 -52.67 25.82
N ALA A 243 21.54 -53.36 25.41
CA ALA A 243 20.95 -54.46 26.16
C ALA A 243 22.02 -55.49 26.54
N ASP A 244 22.08 -55.80 27.83
CA ASP A 244 22.97 -56.80 28.42
C ASP A 244 22.73 -58.18 27.75
N PRO A 245 23.72 -58.78 27.07
CA PRO A 245 23.55 -60.08 26.42
C PRO A 245 23.63 -61.27 27.39
N TYR A 246 23.76 -61.06 28.71
CA TYR A 246 23.86 -62.12 29.70
C TYR A 246 22.80 -62.02 30.81
N GLY A 247 21.53 -62.03 30.42
CA GLY A 247 20.41 -62.19 31.34
C GLY A 247 19.87 -63.64 31.36
N GLY A 248 20.23 -64.41 32.40
CA GLY A 248 19.53 -65.63 32.83
C GLY A 248 20.08 -66.96 32.34
#